data_AF-Q6DW70-F1
#
_entry.id   AF-Q6DW70-F1
#
_cell.length_a   1.000
_cell.length_b   1.000
_cell.length_c   1.000
_cell.angle_alpha   90.00
_cell.angle_beta   90.00
_cell.angle_gamma   90.00
#
_symmetry.space_group_name_H-M   'P 1'
#
loop_
_entity.id
_entity.type
_entity.pdbx_description
1 polymer ?
#
loop_
_entity_poly.entity_id
_entity_poly.type
_entity_poly.pdbx_seq_one_letter_code
_entity_poly.pdbx_strand_id
1 'polypeptide(L)'
;MSVVALMIGEWINRYMNFWGWTYFPVNICFPSNLLPGAIVLDVILMLGNSMTLTAVVGGLAYGLLFYPGNWPVIAPLHVPVEYNGMMMTLADLQGYHYVRTGTPEYIRMVEKGTLRTFGKDVAPVSAFFSAFKGESTNGR
;
A
#
# COMPACT_ATOMS: atom_id res chain seq x y z
N MET A 1 2.78 12.67 13.82
CA MET A 1 1.76 13.66 13.38
C MET A 1 1.58 13.76 11.87
N SER A 2 2.66 13.70 11.07
CA SER A 2 2.61 13.75 9.59
C SER A 2 1.66 12.73 8.96
N VAL A 3 1.70 11.47 9.41
CA VAL A 3 0.89 10.38 8.86
C VAL A 3 -0.61 10.59 9.08
N VAL A 4 -1.00 11.11 10.25
CA VAL A 4 -2.41 11.41 10.54
C VAL A 4 -2.93 12.51 9.62
N ALA A 5 -2.15 13.58 9.43
CA ALA A 5 -2.50 14.66 8.52
C ALA A 5 -2.63 14.17 7.06
N LEU A 6 -1.70 13.32 6.61
CA LEU A 6 -1.76 12.72 5.27
C LEU A 6 -3.03 11.87 5.11
N MET A 7 -3.31 10.97 6.04
CA MET A 7 -4.46 10.08 5.96
C MET A 7 -5.78 10.87 5.97
N ILE A 8 -5.90 11.90 6.81
CA ILE A 8 -7.09 12.77 6.83
C ILE A 8 -7.25 13.48 5.47
N GLY A 9 -6.17 14.07 4.94
CA GLY A 9 -6.18 14.73 3.64
C GLY A 9 -6.57 13.79 2.50
N GLU A 10 -6.03 12.57 2.51
CA GLU A 10 -6.40 11.54 1.55
C GLU A 10 -7.88 11.16 1.68
N TRP A 11 -8.35 10.82 2.88
CA TRP A 11 -9.75 10.45 3.09
C TRP A 11 -10.74 11.54 2.66
N ILE A 12 -10.46 12.81 2.99
CA ILE A 12 -11.29 13.94 2.54
C ILE A 12 -11.36 13.97 1.01
N ASN A 13 -10.21 13.85 0.33
CA ASN A 13 -10.16 13.85 -1.13
C ASN A 13 -10.91 12.64 -1.73
N ARG A 14 -10.78 11.45 -1.15
CA ARG A 14 -11.47 10.23 -1.62
C ARG A 14 -12.98 10.33 -1.48
N TYR A 15 -13.48 10.85 -0.37
CA TYR A 15 -14.91 10.99 -0.17
C TYR A 15 -15.51 12.15 -0.98
N MET A 16 -14.88 13.32 -0.98
CA MET A 16 -15.47 14.50 -1.61
C MET A 16 -15.30 14.50 -3.14
N ASN A 17 -14.11 14.16 -3.65
CA ASN A 17 -13.84 14.22 -5.08
C ASN A 17 -14.08 12.88 -5.77
N PHE A 18 -13.46 11.79 -5.29
CA PHE A 18 -13.57 10.49 -5.97
C PHE A 18 -14.99 9.93 -5.88
N TRP A 19 -15.56 9.85 -4.67
CA TRP A 19 -16.93 9.40 -4.51
C TRP A 19 -17.96 10.50 -4.78
N GLY A 20 -17.82 11.66 -4.14
CA GLY A 20 -18.83 12.72 -4.19
C GLY A 20 -19.01 13.40 -5.55
N TRP A 21 -17.93 13.60 -6.31
CA TRP A 21 -17.98 14.28 -7.60
C TRP A 21 -17.88 13.32 -8.79
N THR A 22 -17.00 12.33 -8.73
CA THR A 22 -16.71 11.42 -9.86
C THR A 22 -17.35 10.04 -9.71
N TYR A 23 -18.10 9.80 -8.63
CA TYR A 23 -18.89 8.59 -8.38
C TYR A 23 -18.10 7.27 -8.39
N PHE A 24 -16.79 7.32 -8.15
CA PHE A 24 -15.99 6.11 -7.94
C PHE A 24 -16.22 5.54 -6.54
N PRO A 25 -16.55 4.25 -6.41
CA PRO A 25 -16.83 3.64 -5.12
C PRO A 25 -15.60 3.72 -4.21
N VAL A 26 -15.84 4.00 -2.93
CA VAL A 26 -14.78 4.19 -1.93
C VAL A 26 -13.88 2.95 -1.81
N ASN A 27 -14.43 1.75 -2.07
CA ASN A 27 -13.70 0.49 -2.04
C ASN A 27 -12.67 0.32 -3.18
N ILE A 28 -12.65 1.21 -4.19
CA ILE A 28 -11.60 1.26 -5.23
C ILE A 28 -10.57 2.34 -4.91
N CYS A 29 -10.99 3.38 -4.21
CA CYS A 29 -10.20 4.59 -4.02
C CYS A 29 -9.69 4.77 -2.59
N PHE A 30 -9.79 3.77 -1.72
CA PHE A 30 -9.34 3.89 -0.33
C PHE A 30 -7.83 4.12 -0.23
N PRO A 31 -7.37 4.93 0.75
CA PRO A 31 -5.95 5.16 0.98
C PRO A 31 -5.26 3.96 1.65
N SER A 32 -3.92 3.94 1.58
CA SER A 32 -3.13 2.92 2.30
C SER A 32 -3.06 3.25 3.79
N ASN A 33 -3.06 2.22 4.63
CA ASN A 33 -2.89 2.35 6.07
C ASN A 33 -1.40 2.46 6.43
N LEU A 34 -0.98 3.65 6.86
CA LEU A 34 0.40 3.96 7.27
C LEU A 34 0.55 4.04 8.80
N LEU A 35 -0.56 3.93 9.54
CA LEU A 35 -0.61 4.17 10.97
C LEU A 35 0.23 3.17 11.81
N PRO A 36 0.20 1.85 11.55
CA PRO A 36 0.97 0.89 12.36
C PRO A 36 2.48 1.14 12.30
N GLY A 37 3.01 1.41 11.10
CA GLY A 37 4.44 1.71 10.93
C GLY A 37 4.83 3.02 11.61
N ALA A 38 3.98 4.05 11.51
CA ALA A 38 4.23 5.35 12.13
C ALA A 38 4.32 5.27 13.66
N ILE A 39 3.41 4.51 14.30
CA ILE A 39 3.41 4.32 15.75
C ILE A 39 4.68 3.61 16.20
N VAL A 40 5.07 2.54 15.51
CA VAL A 40 6.28 1.78 15.88
C VAL A 40 7.55 2.63 15.71
N LEU A 41 7.61 3.45 14.67
CA LEU A 41 8.72 4.39 14.45
C LEU A 41 8.81 5.41 15.61
N ASP A 42 7.68 6.02 16.01
CA ASP A 42 7.64 6.96 17.13
C ASP A 42 8.02 6.29 18.47
N VAL A 43 7.59 5.04 18.70
CA VAL A 43 7.95 4.26 19.91
C VAL A 43 9.44 3.92 19.94
N ILE A 44 10.02 3.53 18.81
CA ILE A 44 11.46 3.23 18.71
C ILE A 44 12.28 4.49 18.98
N LEU A 45 11.87 5.63 18.43
CA LEU A 45 12.53 6.91 18.70
C LEU A 45 12.42 7.31 20.17
N MET A 46 11.24 7.14 20.77
CA MET A 46 11.00 7.47 22.18
C MET A 46 11.81 6.59 23.14
N LEU A 47 11.89 5.28 22.88
CA LEU A 47 12.61 4.34 23.75
C LEU A 47 14.13 4.35 23.51
N GLY A 48 14.55 4.51 22.26
CA GLY A 48 15.96 4.49 21.88
C GLY A 48 16.66 5.84 22.01
N ASN A 49 15.91 6.95 21.99
CA ASN A 49 16.38 8.35 21.96
C ASN A 49 17.58 8.58 21.03
N SER A 50 17.62 7.84 19.92
CA SER A 50 18.74 7.80 18.99
C SER A 50 18.22 7.79 17.57
N MET A 51 18.69 8.76 16.78
CA MET A 51 18.33 8.90 15.37
C MET A 51 18.88 7.77 14.52
N THR A 52 20.08 7.25 14.84
CA THR A 52 20.68 6.14 14.09
C THR A 52 19.92 4.84 14.32
N LEU A 53 19.53 4.56 15.57
CA LEU A 53 18.73 3.38 15.90
C LEU A 53 17.33 3.44 15.26
N THR A 54 16.72 4.62 15.25
CA THR A 54 15.41 4.84 14.61
C THR A 54 15.50 4.70 13.08
N ALA A 55 16.57 5.21 12.47
CA ALA A 55 16.77 5.09 11.02
C ALA A 55 16.88 3.62 10.58
N VAL A 56 17.66 2.83 11.31
CA VAL A 56 17.87 1.40 11.00
C VAL A 56 16.65 0.58 11.42
N VAL A 57 16.38 0.49 12.73
CA VAL A 57 15.35 -0.43 13.25
C VAL A 57 13.95 0.09 12.98
N GLY A 58 13.73 1.40 13.10
CA GLY A 58 12.44 2.03 12.79
C GLY A 58 12.12 2.01 11.30
N GLY A 59 13.10 2.28 10.44
CA GLY A 59 12.95 2.16 8.97
C GLY A 59 12.62 0.74 8.54
N LEU A 60 13.34 -0.25 9.09
CA LEU A 60 13.06 -1.67 8.84
C LEU A 60 11.67 -2.07 9.32
N ALA A 61 11.29 -1.71 10.53
CA ALA A 61 9.97 -2.02 11.09
C ALA A 61 8.84 -1.37 10.27
N TYR A 62 9.04 -0.13 9.81
CA TYR A 62 8.06 0.58 8.99
C TYR A 62 7.78 -0.13 7.65
N GLY A 63 8.83 -0.54 6.92
CA GLY A 63 8.69 -1.24 5.65
C GLY A 63 8.04 -2.63 5.80
N LEU A 64 8.41 -3.37 6.85
CA LEU A 64 7.86 -4.70 7.12
C LEU A 64 6.41 -4.68 7.58
N LEU A 65 5.99 -3.67 8.35
CA LEU A 65 4.62 -3.55 8.85
C LEU A 65 3.63 -3.01 7.82
N PHE A 66 4.12 -2.46 6.70
CA PHE A 66 3.27 -1.87 5.69
C PHE A 66 2.29 -2.88 5.07
N TYR A 67 2.78 -4.00 4.53
CA TYR A 67 1.91 -5.00 3.88
C TYR A 67 0.96 -5.70 4.88
N PRO A 68 1.42 -6.18 6.06
CA PRO A 68 0.53 -6.75 7.07
C PRO A 68 -0.51 -5.77 7.60
N GLY A 69 -0.17 -4.49 7.75
CA GLY A 69 -1.09 -3.44 8.22
C GLY A 69 -2.19 -3.08 7.22
N ASN A 70 -1.97 -3.36 5.93
CA ASN A 70 -2.95 -3.15 4.86
C ASN A 70 -3.73 -4.42 4.51
N TRP A 71 -3.18 -5.60 4.81
CA TRP A 71 -3.77 -6.89 4.47
C TRP A 71 -5.26 -7.04 4.87
N PRO A 72 -5.71 -6.68 6.09
CA PRO A 72 -7.12 -6.84 6.47
C PRO A 72 -8.11 -6.09 5.58
N VAL A 73 -7.69 -4.97 4.99
CA VAL A 73 -8.53 -4.15 4.10
C VAL A 73 -8.53 -4.70 2.68
N ILE A 74 -7.37 -5.16 2.19
CA ILE A 74 -7.21 -5.61 0.80
C ILE A 74 -7.54 -7.09 0.59
N ALA A 75 -7.46 -7.93 1.62
CA ALA A 75 -7.68 -9.38 1.51
C ALA A 75 -9.03 -9.76 0.88
N PRO A 76 -10.17 -9.12 1.26
CA PRO A 76 -11.45 -9.40 0.60
C PRO A 76 -11.44 -9.11 -0.90
N LEU A 77 -10.59 -8.18 -1.38
CA LEU A 77 -10.50 -7.82 -2.79
C LEU A 77 -9.63 -8.80 -3.61
N HIS A 78 -8.86 -9.66 -2.95
CA HIS A 78 -8.03 -10.68 -3.60
C HIS A 78 -8.77 -12.01 -3.83
N VAL A 79 -10.05 -12.10 -3.47
CA VAL A 79 -10.87 -13.29 -3.73
C VAL A 79 -11.02 -13.48 -5.24
N PRO A 80 -10.75 -14.68 -5.77
CA PRO A 80 -10.91 -14.96 -7.19
C PRO A 80 -12.39 -15.07 -7.57
N VAL A 81 -12.73 -14.50 -8.72
CA VAL A 81 -14.06 -14.54 -9.33
C VAL A 81 -13.91 -14.91 -10.80
N GLU A 82 -14.74 -15.85 -11.24
CA GLU A 82 -14.86 -16.15 -12.67
C GLU A 82 -15.79 -15.13 -13.32
N TYR A 83 -15.30 -14.45 -14.35
CA TYR A 83 -16.07 -13.46 -15.10
C TYR A 83 -15.77 -13.62 -16.59
N ASN A 84 -16.82 -13.88 -17.37
CA ASN A 84 -16.74 -14.17 -18.82
C ASN A 84 -15.70 -15.25 -19.16
N GLY A 85 -15.60 -16.31 -18.34
CA GLY A 85 -14.68 -17.43 -18.56
C GLY A 85 -13.21 -17.16 -18.20
N MET A 86 -12.89 -16.00 -17.62
CA MET A 86 -11.56 -15.67 -17.10
C MET A 86 -11.59 -15.53 -15.58
N MET A 87 -10.51 -15.97 -14.93
CA MET A 87 -10.31 -15.76 -13.50
C MET A 87 -9.76 -14.35 -13.27
N MET A 88 -10.49 -13.53 -12.53
CA MET A 88 -10.08 -12.18 -12.12
C MET A 88 -10.20 -12.04 -10.60
N THR A 89 -9.44 -11.14 -9.99
CA THR A 89 -9.69 -10.77 -8.59
C THR A 89 -10.86 -9.79 -8.50
N LEU A 90 -11.51 -9.69 -7.33
CA LEU A 90 -12.52 -8.65 -7.09
C LEU A 90 -11.96 -7.24 -7.31
N ALA A 91 -10.69 -7.00 -7.00
CA ALA A 91 -10.00 -5.74 -7.28
C ALA A 91 -9.93 -5.44 -8.79
N ASP A 92 -9.61 -6.43 -9.61
CA ASP A 92 -9.50 -6.27 -11.06
C ASP A 92 -10.89 -6.08 -11.69
N LEU A 93 -11.89 -6.82 -11.21
CA LEU A 93 -13.28 -6.69 -11.66
C LEU A 93 -13.85 -5.30 -11.35
N GLN A 94 -13.56 -4.76 -10.18
CA GLN A 94 -13.91 -3.39 -9.84
C GLN A 94 -13.25 -2.37 -10.77
N GLY A 95 -11.96 -2.55 -11.09
CA GLY A 95 -11.26 -1.71 -12.08
C GLY A 95 -11.80 -1.86 -13.51
N TYR A 96 -12.42 -3.00 -13.83
CA TYR A 96 -13.07 -3.27 -15.11
C TYR A 96 -14.45 -2.61 -15.21
N HIS A 97 -15.27 -2.69 -14.16
CA HIS A 97 -16.62 -2.10 -14.13
C HIS A 97 -16.61 -0.57 -14.04
N TYR A 98 -15.69 0.00 -13.26
CA TYR A 98 -15.61 1.44 -13.06
C TYR A 98 -14.58 2.05 -14.01
N VAL A 99 -15.06 2.48 -15.19
CA VAL A 99 -14.23 2.99 -16.28
C VAL A 99 -13.48 4.25 -15.85
N ARG A 100 -12.14 4.18 -15.88
CA ARG A 100 -11.26 5.33 -15.68
C ARG A 100 -10.75 5.83 -17.02
N THR A 101 -11.41 6.85 -17.57
CA THR A 101 -11.18 7.39 -18.92
C THR A 101 -9.72 7.74 -19.25
N GLY A 102 -8.94 8.18 -18.26
CA GLY A 102 -7.52 8.52 -18.43
C GLY A 102 -6.52 7.50 -17.86
N THR A 103 -6.97 6.37 -17.32
CA THR A 103 -6.05 5.37 -16.71
C THR A 103 -6.36 3.94 -17.19
N PRO A 104 -6.00 3.61 -18.46
CA PRO A 104 -6.21 2.28 -19.01
C PRO A 104 -5.33 1.22 -18.32
N GLU A 105 -5.75 -0.03 -18.32
CA GLU A 105 -5.16 -1.11 -17.51
C GLU A 105 -3.66 -1.36 -17.78
N TYR A 106 -3.18 -1.17 -19.01
CA TYR A 106 -1.77 -1.38 -19.37
C TYR A 106 -0.79 -0.42 -18.68
N ILE A 107 -1.24 0.74 -18.16
CA ILE A 107 -0.35 1.66 -17.43
C ILE A 107 -0.10 1.22 -15.99
N ARG A 108 -0.85 0.22 -15.50
CA ARG A 108 -0.74 -0.26 -14.13
C ARG A 108 0.61 -0.97 -13.94
N MET A 109 1.40 -0.44 -13.02
CA MET A 109 2.66 -1.06 -12.58
C MET A 109 2.36 -2.03 -11.43
N VAL A 110 2.01 -3.26 -11.80
CA VAL A 110 1.83 -4.38 -10.88
C VAL A 110 2.73 -5.53 -11.28
N GLU A 111 2.90 -6.48 -10.36
CA GLU A 111 3.61 -7.71 -10.65
C GLU A 111 2.97 -8.43 -11.85
N LYS A 112 3.78 -8.77 -12.85
CA LYS A 112 3.38 -9.57 -14.03
C LYS A 112 4.16 -10.89 -14.12
N GLY A 113 4.82 -11.27 -13.03
CA GLY A 113 5.78 -12.37 -12.97
C GLY A 113 7.07 -12.09 -13.75
N THR A 114 8.17 -12.70 -13.33
CA THR A 114 9.41 -12.75 -14.11
C THR A 114 9.96 -14.18 -14.09
N LEU A 115 10.84 -14.52 -15.04
CA LEU A 115 11.51 -15.83 -15.06
C LEU A 115 12.46 -16.06 -13.86
N ARG A 116 12.63 -15.06 -12.99
CA ARG A 116 13.55 -15.07 -11.84
C ARG A 116 12.83 -15.00 -10.48
N THR A 117 11.49 -14.93 -10.48
CA THR A 117 10.69 -14.81 -9.25
C THR A 117 10.18 -16.16 -8.77
N PHE A 118 10.37 -16.44 -7.48
CA PHE A 118 9.69 -17.51 -6.77
C PHE A 118 8.37 -16.95 -6.21
N GLY A 119 7.26 -17.32 -6.84
CA GLY A 119 6.02 -16.51 -6.84
C GLY A 119 5.40 -16.12 -5.49
N LYS A 120 5.53 -16.93 -4.44
CA LYS A 120 4.88 -16.62 -3.14
C LYS A 120 5.69 -15.66 -2.26
N ASP A 121 6.96 -15.43 -2.57
CA ASP A 121 7.87 -14.66 -1.71
C ASP A 121 7.99 -13.19 -2.14
N VAL A 122 7.22 -12.76 -3.14
CA VAL A 122 7.30 -11.40 -3.69
C VAL A 122 6.91 -10.33 -2.64
N ALA A 123 5.86 -10.57 -1.86
CA ALA A 123 5.42 -9.67 -0.79
C ALA A 123 6.46 -9.51 0.35
N PRO A 124 7.01 -10.58 0.96
CA PRO A 124 8.04 -10.41 1.99
C PRO A 124 9.35 -9.83 1.46
N VAL A 125 9.79 -10.20 0.24
CA VAL A 125 11.02 -9.66 -0.35
C VAL A 125 10.88 -8.17 -0.66
N SER A 126 9.74 -7.73 -1.21
CA SER A 126 9.47 -6.31 -1.46
C SER A 126 9.33 -5.49 -0.18
N ALA A 127 8.72 -6.04 0.88
CA ALA A 127 8.64 -5.41 2.18
C ALA A 127 10.01 -5.23 2.84
N PHE A 128 10.91 -6.21 2.71
CA PHE A 128 12.30 -6.08 3.18
C PHE A 128 13.10 -5.06 2.37
N PHE A 129 12.92 -5.06 1.05
CA PHE A 129 13.60 -4.09 0.18
C PHE A 129 13.14 -2.64 0.43
N SER A 130 11.84 -2.42 0.67
CA SER A 130 11.31 -1.10 1.00
C SER A 130 11.87 -0.59 2.33
N ALA A 131 11.97 -1.49 3.32
CA ALA A 131 12.60 -1.28 4.61
C ALA A 131 14.07 -0.85 4.46
N PHE A 132 14.87 -1.57 3.68
CA PHE A 132 16.29 -1.24 3.45
C PHE A 132 16.48 0.09 2.70
N LYS A 133 15.64 0.36 1.70
CA LYS A 133 15.73 1.60 0.92
C LYS A 133 15.39 2.84 1.76
N GLY A 134 14.49 2.71 2.73
CA GLY A 134 14.15 3.78 3.67
C GLY A 134 15.34 4.25 4.52
N GLU A 135 16.31 3.38 4.77
CA GLU A 135 17.53 3.70 5.52
C GLU A 135 18.53 4.53 4.69
N SER A 136 18.70 4.17 3.41
CA SER A 136 19.77 4.72 2.54
C SER A 136 19.62 6.21 2.22
N THR A 137 18.46 6.82 2.42
CA THR A 137 18.21 8.23 2.08
C THR A 137 18.75 9.24 3.10
N ASN A 138 19.32 8.79 4.23
CA ASN A 138 19.78 9.69 5.31
C ASN A 138 21.31 9.88 5.37
N GLY A 139 22.05 9.39 4.36
CA GLY A 139 23.51 9.38 4.31
C GLY A 139 24.16 10.44 3.40
N ARG A 140 23.49 11.58 3.15
CA ARG A 140 24.07 12.73 2.44
C ARG A 140 23.72 14.03 3.14
#